data_AF-A0A833PA79-F1
#
_entry.id   AF-A0A833PA79-F1
#
_cell.length_a   1.000
_cell.length_b   1.000
_cell.length_c   1.000
_cell.angle_alpha   90.00
_cell.angle_beta   90.00
_cell.angle_gamma   90.00
#
_symmetry.space_group_name_H-M   'P 1'
#
loop_
_entity.id
_entity.type
_entity.pdbx_description
1 polymer ?
#
loop_
_entity_poly.entity_id
_entity_poly.type
_entity_poly.pdbx_seq_one_letter_code
_entity_poly.pdbx_strand_id
1 'polypeptide(L)'
;MIYKMSESQLSLSDYLATVQEVIQMTFEEAVWVKAEIRNLSIKGGHYYLELAEKEKNSDKVIATCRATIWKFTAQKIVLKFERESGIELFKDLNVLIKVKARFDPQYGFSVNIEEIDSTYTLGDLAQRYQQIVARLTNEGLIHKNKQLPSPFDIHNVLVITPENAAGLGDFKRDADILEKTDLCHFIYHTATFQGNTAVASIIEILSSSLKQWAIQYNTIQNTT
;
A
#
# COMPACT_ATOMS: atom_id res chain seq x y z
N MET A 1 -22.59 -30.78 14.47
CA MET A 1 -22.79 -32.23 14.27
C MET A 1 -21.46 -32.79 13.78
N ILE A 2 -20.78 -33.65 14.54
CA ILE A 2 -19.44 -34.14 14.19
C ILE A 2 -19.61 -35.36 13.29
N TYR A 3 -19.22 -35.26 12.02
CA TYR A 3 -19.19 -36.39 11.11
C TYR A 3 -18.12 -37.38 11.59
N LYS A 4 -18.55 -38.52 12.13
CA LYS A 4 -17.66 -39.65 12.43
C LYS A 4 -17.37 -40.36 11.11
N MET A 5 -16.25 -40.05 10.47
CA MET A 5 -15.76 -40.87 9.36
C MET A 5 -15.34 -42.23 9.92
N SER A 6 -15.94 -43.30 9.39
CA SER A 6 -15.49 -44.68 9.59
C SER A 6 -14.01 -44.84 9.21
N GLU A 7 -13.36 -45.92 9.65
CA GLU A 7 -11.99 -46.35 9.24
C GLU A 7 -11.90 -46.75 7.75
N SER A 8 -12.61 -46.05 6.87
CA SER A 8 -12.60 -46.21 5.43
C SER A 8 -11.47 -45.38 4.83
N GLN A 9 -10.61 -46.01 4.03
CA GLN A 9 -9.62 -45.30 3.21
C GLN A 9 -10.36 -44.54 2.09
N LEU A 10 -10.19 -43.22 2.06
CA LEU A 10 -10.71 -42.34 1.00
C LEU A 10 -9.57 -41.93 0.07
N SER A 11 -9.87 -41.72 -1.22
CA SER A 11 -8.95 -40.99 -2.07
C SER A 11 -8.86 -39.52 -1.62
N LEU A 12 -7.74 -38.85 -1.91
CA LEU A 12 -7.58 -37.43 -1.59
C LEU A 12 -8.69 -36.59 -2.26
N SER A 13 -9.09 -36.94 -3.49
CA SER A 13 -10.18 -36.28 -4.21
C SER A 13 -11.52 -36.44 -3.50
N ASP A 14 -11.84 -37.62 -2.96
CA ASP A 14 -13.11 -37.85 -2.25
C ASP A 14 -13.15 -37.07 -0.94
N TYR A 15 -12.03 -37.04 -0.21
CA TYR A 15 -11.92 -36.26 1.02
C TYR A 15 -12.09 -34.76 0.76
N LEU A 16 -11.41 -34.22 -0.27
CA LEU A 16 -11.49 -32.80 -0.61
C LEU A 16 -12.84 -32.42 -1.23
N ALA A 17 -13.50 -33.31 -1.97
CA ALA A 17 -14.88 -33.12 -2.44
C ALA A 17 -15.85 -33.01 -1.25
N THR A 18 -15.67 -33.85 -0.22
CA THR A 18 -16.46 -33.75 1.02
C THR A 18 -16.25 -32.40 1.72
N VAL A 19 -15.01 -31.92 1.81
CA VAL A 19 -14.71 -30.58 2.38
C VAL A 19 -15.39 -29.48 1.55
N GLN A 20 -15.35 -29.58 0.22
CA GLN A 20 -15.99 -28.65 -0.68
C GLN A 20 -17.50 -28.58 -0.46
N GLU A 21 -18.18 -29.73 -0.37
CA GLU A 21 -19.61 -29.81 -0.10
C GLU A 21 -19.98 -29.16 1.23
N VAL A 22 -19.24 -29.47 2.30
CA VAL A 22 -19.48 -28.87 3.63
C VAL A 22 -19.36 -27.36 3.57
N ILE A 23 -18.33 -26.82 2.90
CA ILE A 23 -18.14 -25.37 2.76
C ILE A 23 -19.28 -24.76 1.95
N GLN A 24 -19.66 -25.39 0.83
CA GLN A 24 -20.72 -24.87 -0.03
C GLN A 24 -22.09 -24.87 0.66
N MET A 25 -22.41 -25.91 1.43
CA MET A 25 -23.66 -26.02 2.18
C MET A 25 -23.70 -25.07 3.38
N THR A 26 -22.56 -24.86 4.06
CA THR A 26 -22.51 -24.06 5.30
C THR A 26 -22.41 -22.56 4.99
N PHE A 27 -21.69 -22.19 3.93
CA PHE A 27 -21.38 -20.80 3.58
C PHE A 27 -21.99 -20.44 2.22
N GLU A 28 -23.27 -20.74 2.05
CA GLU A 28 -24.01 -20.45 0.81
C GLU A 28 -24.19 -18.95 0.59
N GLU A 29 -24.45 -18.20 1.66
CA GLU A 29 -24.66 -16.75 1.60
C GLU A 29 -23.34 -15.98 1.69
N ALA A 30 -23.28 -14.88 0.94
CA ALA A 30 -22.14 -13.98 1.01
C ALA A 30 -22.24 -13.06 2.24
N VAL A 31 -21.11 -12.84 2.92
CA VAL A 31 -21.03 -12.08 4.17
C VAL A 31 -20.07 -10.91 4.03
N TRP A 32 -20.35 -9.81 4.75
CA TRP A 32 -19.46 -8.65 4.79
C TRP A 32 -18.28 -8.91 5.73
N VAL A 33 -17.06 -8.71 5.23
CA VAL A 33 -15.82 -8.82 6.00
C VAL A 33 -14.96 -7.59 5.82
N LYS A 34 -14.23 -7.23 6.88
CA LYS A 34 -13.20 -6.19 6.84
C LYS A 34 -11.86 -6.85 6.53
N ALA A 35 -11.11 -6.28 5.61
CA ALA A 35 -9.77 -6.74 5.29
C ALA A 35 -8.92 -5.63 4.69
N GLU A 36 -7.61 -5.81 4.71
CA GLU A 36 -6.62 -5.04 3.94
C GLU A 36 -6.28 -5.79 2.66
N ILE A 37 -6.21 -5.09 1.54
CA ILE A 37 -5.70 -5.66 0.28
C ILE A 37 -4.18 -5.66 0.33
N ARG A 38 -3.55 -6.79 0.66
CA ARG A 38 -2.09 -6.93 0.66
C ARG A 38 -1.49 -6.93 -0.73
N ASN A 39 -2.18 -7.57 -1.66
CA ASN A 39 -1.74 -7.66 -3.04
C ASN A 39 -2.93 -7.64 -3.98
N LEU A 40 -2.75 -7.09 -5.18
CA LEU A 40 -3.75 -6.99 -6.21
C LEU A 40 -3.09 -7.14 -7.58
N SER A 41 -3.62 -8.05 -8.39
CA SER A 41 -3.18 -8.25 -9.77
C SER A 41 -4.38 -8.46 -10.69
N ILE A 42 -4.25 -7.98 -11.92
CA ILE A 42 -5.33 -8.04 -12.91
C ILE A 42 -4.87 -8.92 -14.08
N LYS A 43 -5.61 -9.98 -14.39
CA LYS A 43 -5.34 -10.86 -15.53
C LYS A 43 -6.63 -11.26 -16.24
N GLY A 44 -6.73 -10.97 -17.53
CA GLY A 44 -7.93 -11.26 -18.34
C GLY A 44 -9.18 -10.51 -17.88
N GLY A 45 -9.02 -9.40 -17.13
CA GLY A 45 -10.11 -8.64 -16.51
C GLY A 45 -10.59 -9.18 -15.17
N HIS A 46 -10.00 -10.28 -14.66
CA HIS A 46 -10.21 -10.77 -13.31
C HIS A 46 -9.23 -10.09 -12.35
N TYR A 47 -9.70 -9.78 -11.14
CA TYR A 47 -8.87 -9.26 -10.07
C TYR A 47 -8.55 -10.40 -9.13
N TYR A 48 -7.27 -10.64 -8.90
CA TYR A 48 -6.77 -11.60 -7.92
C TYR A 48 -6.14 -10.83 -6.78
N LEU A 49 -6.67 -11.03 -5.58
CA LEU A 49 -6.29 -10.31 -4.38
C LEU A 49 -5.74 -11.27 -3.33
N GLU A 50 -4.83 -10.75 -2.52
CA GLU A 50 -4.49 -11.33 -1.23
C GLU A 50 -5.03 -10.39 -0.16
N LEU A 51 -5.92 -10.91 0.69
CA LEU A 51 -6.53 -10.20 1.79
C LEU A 51 -5.79 -10.51 3.07
N ALA A 52 -5.66 -9.54 3.97
CA ALA A 52 -5.14 -9.75 5.30
C ALA A 52 -5.94 -9.01 6.36
N GLU A 53 -5.98 -9.55 7.57
CA GLU A 53 -6.42 -8.84 8.77
C GLU A 53 -5.22 -8.70 9.71
N LYS A 54 -4.99 -7.48 10.21
CA LYS A 54 -3.97 -7.19 11.21
C LYS A 54 -4.61 -6.94 12.56
N GLU A 55 -3.89 -7.26 13.62
CA GLU A 55 -4.28 -6.89 14.97
C GLU A 55 -4.33 -5.36 15.12
N LYS A 56 -5.33 -4.83 15.85
CA LYS A 56 -5.65 -3.39 15.91
C LYS A 56 -4.47 -2.46 16.27
N ASN A 57 -3.47 -2.98 16.98
CA ASN A 57 -2.32 -2.20 17.46
C ASN A 57 -0.97 -2.84 17.10
N SER A 58 -0.90 -3.76 16.14
CA SER A 58 0.38 -4.31 15.69
C SER A 58 0.35 -4.71 14.21
N ASP A 59 1.52 -4.82 13.60
CA ASP A 59 1.66 -5.29 12.22
C ASP A 59 1.47 -6.81 12.07
N LYS A 60 1.10 -7.50 13.17
CA LYS A 60 0.87 -8.93 13.16
C LYS A 60 -0.39 -9.26 12.37
N VAL A 61 -0.22 -10.00 11.28
CA VAL A 61 -1.31 -10.58 10.51
C VAL A 61 -1.93 -11.73 11.29
N ILE A 62 -3.24 -11.66 11.53
CA ILE A 62 -4.01 -12.68 12.24
C ILE A 62 -4.87 -13.55 11.31
N ALA A 63 -5.16 -13.07 10.11
CA ALA A 63 -5.82 -13.85 9.05
C ALA A 63 -5.32 -13.44 7.66
N THR A 64 -5.26 -14.39 6.73
CA THR A 64 -4.99 -14.14 5.31
C THR A 64 -5.85 -15.05 4.44
N CYS A 65 -6.28 -14.55 3.28
CA CYS A 65 -7.05 -15.33 2.32
C CYS A 65 -6.84 -14.82 0.89
N ARG A 66 -6.79 -15.74 -0.07
CA ARG A 66 -6.89 -15.37 -1.49
C ARG A 66 -8.33 -15.01 -1.84
N ALA A 67 -8.49 -13.99 -2.68
CA ALA A 67 -9.78 -13.57 -3.15
C ALA A 67 -9.79 -13.30 -4.66
N THR A 68 -10.94 -13.50 -5.30
CA THR A 68 -11.13 -13.21 -6.71
C THR A 68 -12.34 -12.32 -6.93
N ILE A 69 -12.19 -11.27 -7.75
CA ILE A 69 -13.33 -10.60 -8.38
C ILE A 69 -13.37 -11.05 -9.84
N TRP A 70 -14.42 -11.79 -10.21
CA TRP A 70 -14.59 -12.25 -11.59
C TRP A 70 -14.88 -11.07 -12.52
N LYS A 71 -14.39 -11.14 -13.77
CA LYS A 71 -14.45 -10.06 -14.77
C LYS A 71 -15.79 -9.31 -14.82
N PHE A 72 -16.90 -10.04 -14.93
CA PHE A 72 -18.24 -9.43 -15.02
C PHE A 72 -18.68 -8.74 -13.73
N THR A 73 -18.28 -9.28 -12.58
CA THR A 73 -18.51 -8.65 -11.27
C THR A 73 -17.62 -7.43 -11.13
N ALA A 74 -16.34 -7.52 -11.52
CA ALA A 74 -15.37 -6.44 -11.42
C ALA A 74 -15.81 -5.20 -12.21
N GLN A 75 -16.31 -5.40 -13.43
CA GLN A 75 -16.88 -4.34 -14.26
C GLN A 75 -18.02 -3.57 -13.57
N LYS A 76 -18.72 -4.19 -12.62
CA LYS A 76 -19.80 -3.54 -11.88
C LYS A 76 -19.29 -2.91 -10.60
N ILE A 77 -18.60 -3.69 -9.77
CA ILE A 77 -18.30 -3.27 -8.39
C ILE A 77 -17.05 -2.43 -8.27
N VAL A 78 -16.02 -2.70 -9.08
CA VAL A 78 -14.78 -1.91 -9.06
C VAL A 78 -15.06 -0.54 -9.68
N LEU A 79 -15.68 -0.49 -10.87
CA LEU A 79 -16.02 0.79 -11.49
C LEU A 79 -16.97 1.64 -10.64
N LYS A 80 -17.91 1.00 -9.93
CA LYS A 80 -18.77 1.71 -8.96
C LYS A 80 -17.94 2.26 -7.80
N PHE A 81 -17.11 1.43 -7.19
CA PHE A 81 -16.22 1.81 -6.09
C PHE A 81 -15.34 3.00 -6.48
N GLU A 82 -14.68 2.96 -7.63
CA GLU A 82 -13.77 4.01 -8.07
C GLU A 82 -14.50 5.31 -8.39
N ARG A 83 -15.71 5.21 -8.98
CA ARG A 83 -16.55 6.39 -9.25
C ARG A 83 -17.04 7.05 -7.97
N GLU A 84 -17.46 6.27 -6.98
CA GLU A 84 -18.03 6.77 -5.72
C GLU A 84 -16.96 7.28 -4.76
N SER A 85 -15.80 6.60 -4.71
CA SER A 85 -14.69 6.97 -3.84
C SER A 85 -13.72 7.98 -4.48
N GLY A 86 -13.65 8.04 -5.81
CA GLY A 86 -12.62 8.79 -6.53
C GLY A 86 -11.23 8.17 -6.44
N ILE A 87 -11.12 6.93 -5.97
CA ILE A 87 -9.85 6.23 -5.71
C ILE A 87 -9.87 4.90 -6.46
N GLU A 88 -8.78 4.57 -7.15
CA GLU A 88 -8.61 3.26 -7.76
C GLU A 88 -8.58 2.13 -6.72
N LEU A 89 -8.99 0.93 -7.09
CA LEU A 89 -8.81 -0.22 -6.19
C LEU A 89 -7.35 -0.70 -6.25
N PHE A 90 -6.54 -0.38 -5.23
CA PHE A 90 -5.14 -0.78 -5.16
C PHE A 90 -4.78 -1.46 -3.82
N LYS A 91 -3.53 -1.93 -3.72
CA LYS A 91 -2.98 -2.54 -2.49
C LYS A 91 -2.95 -1.54 -1.31
N ASP A 92 -2.83 -2.04 -0.10
CA ASP A 92 -2.77 -1.26 1.15
C ASP A 92 -4.08 -0.53 1.53
N LEU A 93 -5.17 -0.73 0.77
CA LEU A 93 -6.50 -0.25 1.13
C LEU A 93 -7.18 -1.18 2.14
N ASN A 94 -7.74 -0.58 3.20
CA ASN A 94 -8.72 -1.24 4.04
C ASN A 94 -10.09 -1.19 3.35
N VAL A 95 -10.73 -2.34 3.23
CA VAL A 95 -11.99 -2.52 2.51
C VAL A 95 -12.99 -3.28 3.36
N LEU A 96 -14.26 -2.94 3.17
CA LEU A 96 -15.39 -3.74 3.61
C LEU A 96 -15.98 -4.38 2.35
N ILE A 97 -15.89 -5.71 2.28
CA ILE A 97 -16.20 -6.48 1.07
C ILE A 97 -17.16 -7.60 1.39
N LYS A 98 -18.10 -7.84 0.48
CA LYS A 98 -19.05 -8.95 0.60
C LYS A 98 -18.46 -10.15 -0.10
N VAL A 99 -18.22 -11.22 0.65
CA VAL A 99 -17.46 -12.37 0.18
C VAL A 99 -18.24 -13.66 0.30
N LYS A 100 -18.08 -14.54 -0.68
CA LYS A 100 -18.62 -15.89 -0.69
C LYS A 100 -17.48 -16.91 -0.64
N ALA A 101 -17.57 -17.86 0.29
CA ALA A 101 -16.57 -18.91 0.44
C ALA A 101 -16.51 -19.81 -0.80
N ARG A 102 -15.29 -20.21 -1.18
CA ARG A 102 -15.05 -21.15 -2.28
C ARG A 102 -13.93 -22.10 -1.89
N PHE A 103 -14.19 -23.38 -2.03
CA PHE A 103 -13.15 -24.40 -1.92
C PHE A 103 -13.04 -25.14 -3.25
N ASP A 104 -11.81 -25.33 -3.70
CA ASP A 104 -11.49 -26.11 -4.88
C ASP A 104 -10.52 -27.24 -4.49
N PRO A 105 -10.78 -28.51 -4.84
CA PRO A 105 -9.89 -29.61 -4.47
C PRO A 105 -8.44 -29.46 -4.97
N GLN A 106 -8.21 -28.73 -6.07
CA GLN A 106 -6.87 -28.52 -6.61
C GLN A 106 -6.23 -27.23 -6.08
N TYR A 107 -7.01 -26.17 -5.92
CA TYR A 107 -6.48 -24.83 -5.59
C TYR A 107 -6.66 -24.40 -4.12
N GLY A 108 -7.45 -25.14 -3.35
CA GLY A 108 -7.71 -24.90 -1.93
C GLY A 108 -8.80 -23.85 -1.67
N PHE A 109 -8.77 -23.28 -0.47
CA PHE A 109 -9.74 -22.28 -0.01
C PHE A 109 -9.46 -20.88 -0.57
N SER A 110 -10.52 -20.19 -0.94
CA SER A 110 -10.51 -18.79 -1.38
C SER A 110 -11.89 -18.17 -1.14
N VAL A 111 -12.01 -16.88 -1.43
CA VAL A 111 -13.31 -16.21 -1.47
C VAL A 111 -13.55 -15.50 -2.79
N ASN A 112 -14.79 -15.48 -3.24
CA ASN A 112 -15.22 -14.59 -4.32
C ASN A 112 -15.75 -13.30 -3.71
N ILE A 113 -15.31 -12.16 -4.22
CA ILE A 113 -15.83 -10.86 -3.80
C ILE A 113 -17.00 -10.49 -4.71
N GLU A 114 -18.15 -10.21 -4.10
CA GLU A 114 -19.39 -9.90 -4.80
C GLU A 114 -19.74 -8.41 -4.74
N GLU A 115 -19.35 -7.70 -3.68
CA GLU A 115 -19.59 -6.27 -3.49
C GLU A 115 -18.44 -5.61 -2.71
N ILE A 116 -18.25 -4.30 -2.89
CA ILE A 116 -17.29 -3.46 -2.15
C ILE A 116 -18.06 -2.24 -1.63
N ASP A 117 -17.91 -1.93 -0.34
CA ASP A 117 -18.46 -0.71 0.26
C ASP A 117 -17.46 0.45 0.09
N SER A 118 -17.79 1.38 -0.79
CA SER A 118 -17.02 2.60 -1.06
C SER A 118 -17.00 3.57 0.12
N THR A 119 -18.10 3.64 0.89
CA THR A 119 -18.24 4.56 2.03
C THR A 119 -17.35 4.15 3.19
N TYR A 120 -17.18 2.85 3.41
CA TYR A 120 -16.26 2.32 4.42
C TYR A 120 -14.82 2.76 4.15
N THR A 121 -14.32 2.54 2.92
CA THR A 121 -12.93 2.86 2.58
C THR A 121 -12.66 4.36 2.65
N LEU A 122 -13.61 5.20 2.20
CA LEU A 122 -13.51 6.65 2.37
C LEU A 122 -13.44 7.06 3.85
N GLY A 123 -14.30 6.46 4.68
CA GLY A 123 -14.31 6.71 6.12
C GLY A 123 -13.00 6.31 6.79
N ASP A 124 -12.45 5.14 6.46
CA ASP A 124 -11.18 4.65 6.99
C ASP A 124 -10.02 5.58 6.62
N LEU A 125 -9.95 6.00 5.35
CA LEU A 125 -8.93 6.94 4.87
C LEU A 125 -9.03 8.30 5.58
N ALA A 126 -10.24 8.85 5.71
CA ALA A 126 -10.46 10.10 6.42
C ALA A 126 -10.04 10.01 7.89
N GLN A 127 -10.40 8.91 8.56
CA GLN A 127 -10.00 8.66 9.94
C GLN A 127 -8.48 8.54 10.07
N ARG A 128 -7.83 7.77 9.18
CA ARG A 128 -6.37 7.61 9.16
C ARG A 128 -5.66 8.93 8.94
N TYR A 129 -6.15 9.76 8.02
CA TYR A 129 -5.64 11.11 7.80
C TYR A 129 -5.72 11.95 9.08
N GLN A 130 -6.88 11.99 9.74
CA GLN A 130 -7.03 12.75 10.99
C GLN A 130 -6.11 12.23 12.11
N GLN A 131 -5.91 10.92 12.22
CA GLN A 131 -4.97 10.34 13.19
C GLN A 131 -3.52 10.76 12.92
N ILE A 132 -3.09 10.76 11.66
CA ILE A 132 -1.75 11.23 11.26
C ILE A 132 -1.59 12.71 11.62
N VAL A 133 -2.57 13.54 11.26
CA VAL A 133 -2.55 14.99 11.57
C VAL A 133 -2.51 15.23 13.08
N ALA A 134 -3.36 14.55 13.85
CA ALA A 134 -3.40 14.68 15.32
C ALA A 134 -2.07 14.27 15.95
N ARG A 135 -1.48 13.14 15.51
CA ARG A 135 -0.18 12.68 15.98
C ARG A 135 0.92 13.71 15.69
N LEU A 136 1.03 14.15 14.43
CA LEU A 136 2.04 15.14 14.03
C LEU A 136 1.84 16.48 14.74
N THR A 137 0.61 16.85 15.08
CA THR A 137 0.30 18.06 15.86
C THR A 137 0.74 17.90 17.32
N ASN A 138 0.39 16.79 17.96
CA ASN A 138 0.76 16.49 19.34
C ASN A 138 2.28 16.36 19.53
N GLU A 139 2.98 15.80 18.55
CA GLU A 139 4.45 15.73 18.52
C GLU A 139 5.11 17.07 18.12
N GLY A 140 4.33 18.10 17.81
CA GLY A 140 4.82 19.42 17.38
C GLY A 140 5.57 19.39 16.05
N LEU A 141 5.31 18.38 15.20
CA LEU A 141 6.00 18.17 13.91
C LEU A 141 5.28 18.83 12.73
N ILE A 142 3.95 18.97 12.79
CA ILE A 142 3.10 19.37 11.65
C ILE A 142 3.49 20.73 11.01
N HIS A 143 4.09 21.63 11.79
CA HIS A 143 4.50 22.96 11.33
C HIS A 143 6.02 23.18 11.30
N LYS A 144 6.86 22.20 11.67
CA LYS A 144 8.32 22.39 11.79
C LYS A 144 8.94 22.93 10.50
N ASN A 145 8.63 22.33 9.35
CA ASN A 145 9.19 22.78 8.07
C ASN A 145 8.71 24.18 7.69
N LYS A 146 7.46 24.55 8.01
CA LYS A 146 6.90 25.89 7.73
C LYS A 146 7.49 26.99 8.61
N GLN A 147 8.04 26.64 9.77
CA GLN A 147 8.66 27.58 10.70
C GLN A 147 10.11 27.90 10.33
N LEU A 148 10.72 27.16 9.40
CA LEU A 148 12.04 27.50 8.89
C LEU A 148 11.95 28.82 8.12
N PRO A 149 12.95 29.71 8.25
CA PRO A 149 13.00 30.93 7.45
C PRO A 149 13.00 30.55 5.97
N SER A 150 12.15 31.20 5.18
CA SER A 150 12.23 31.05 3.73
C SER A 150 13.62 31.47 3.28
N PRO A 151 14.34 30.65 2.50
CA PRO A 151 15.61 31.08 1.97
C PRO A 151 15.40 32.29 1.07
N PHE A 152 16.35 33.23 1.10
CA PHE A 152 16.34 34.38 0.18
C PHE A 152 16.47 33.94 -1.28
N ASP A 153 17.15 32.82 -1.51
CA ASP A 153 17.33 32.19 -2.82
C ASP A 153 17.45 30.67 -2.70
N ILE A 154 17.02 29.93 -3.73
CA ILE A 154 17.08 28.46 -3.81
C ILE A 154 18.12 28.09 -4.87
N HIS A 155 19.40 28.31 -4.54
CA HIS A 155 20.48 28.00 -5.45
C HIS A 155 20.99 26.56 -5.33
N ASN A 156 20.90 25.94 -4.14
CA ASN A 156 21.36 24.56 -3.92
C ASN A 156 20.20 23.68 -3.46
N VAL A 157 19.93 22.61 -4.21
CA VAL A 157 18.81 21.70 -3.95
C VAL A 157 19.31 20.27 -3.77
N LEU A 158 19.11 19.70 -2.59
CA LEU A 158 19.32 18.28 -2.33
C LEU A 158 18.07 17.48 -2.72
N VAL A 159 18.22 16.57 -3.68
CA VAL A 159 17.16 15.70 -4.18
C VAL A 159 17.42 14.28 -3.70
N ILE A 160 16.59 13.80 -2.78
CA ILE A 160 16.60 12.41 -2.30
C ILE A 160 15.44 11.68 -2.95
N THR A 161 15.72 10.63 -3.70
CA THR A 161 14.73 9.91 -4.53
C THR A 161 14.97 8.40 -4.49
N PRO A 162 13.97 7.53 -4.70
CA PRO A 162 14.26 6.14 -5.04
C PRO A 162 14.87 6.04 -6.44
N GLU A 163 15.61 4.96 -6.70
CA GLU A 163 16.38 4.75 -7.94
C GLU A 163 15.51 4.79 -9.20
N ASN A 164 14.32 4.20 -9.12
CA ASN A 164 13.36 4.09 -10.22
C ASN A 164 12.11 4.95 -9.99
N ALA A 165 12.26 6.14 -9.41
CA ALA A 165 11.11 7.00 -9.14
C ALA A 165 10.43 7.42 -10.45
N ALA A 166 9.14 7.11 -10.60
CA ALA A 166 8.37 7.38 -11.81
C ALA A 166 8.38 8.88 -12.20
N GLY A 167 8.45 9.79 -11.23
CA GLY A 167 8.47 11.24 -11.46
C GLY A 167 9.87 11.87 -11.56
N LEU A 168 10.97 11.11 -11.41
CA LEU A 168 12.31 11.69 -11.46
C LEU A 168 12.67 12.22 -12.85
N GLY A 169 12.19 11.57 -13.91
CA GLY A 169 12.38 12.04 -15.28
C GLY A 169 11.74 13.40 -15.52
N ASP A 170 10.49 13.57 -15.06
CA ASP A 170 9.76 14.84 -15.18
C ASP A 170 10.42 15.95 -14.36
N PHE A 171 10.84 15.65 -13.13
CA PHE A 171 11.60 16.60 -12.30
C PHE A 171 12.91 17.03 -12.96
N LYS A 172 13.70 16.05 -13.46
CA LYS A 172 14.99 16.33 -14.10
C LYS A 172 14.85 17.19 -15.34
N ARG A 173 13.78 17.04 -16.11
CA ARG A 173 13.55 17.86 -17.31
C ARG A 173 13.58 19.36 -16.99
N ASP A 174 12.94 19.76 -15.92
CA ASP A 174 12.91 21.16 -15.49
C ASP A 174 14.19 21.54 -14.72
N ALA A 175 14.68 20.66 -13.85
CA ALA A 175 15.91 20.88 -13.08
C ALA A 175 17.15 21.07 -13.98
N ASP A 176 17.30 20.27 -15.02
CA ASP A 176 18.43 20.34 -15.97
C ASP A 176 18.48 21.68 -16.72
N ILE A 177 17.32 22.32 -16.94
CA ILE A 177 17.25 23.66 -17.57
C ILE A 177 17.78 24.72 -16.59
N LEU A 178 17.36 24.64 -15.33
CA LEU A 178 17.82 25.53 -14.26
C LEU A 178 19.32 25.36 -13.97
N GLU A 179 19.82 24.13 -14.05
CA GLU A 179 21.23 23.82 -13.83
C GLU A 179 22.11 24.28 -15.00
N LYS A 180 21.68 24.09 -16.25
CA LYS A 180 22.41 24.61 -17.44
C LYS A 180 22.51 26.13 -17.48
N THR A 181 21.60 26.83 -16.81
CA THR A 181 21.58 28.29 -16.72
C THR A 181 22.26 28.82 -15.46
N ASP A 182 22.85 27.92 -14.65
CA ASP A 182 23.52 28.23 -13.38
C ASP A 182 22.59 28.91 -12.35
N LEU A 183 21.28 28.74 -12.52
CA LEU A 183 20.27 29.29 -11.60
C LEU A 183 20.14 28.40 -10.34
N CYS A 184 20.16 27.09 -10.52
CA CYS A 184 20.07 26.11 -9.43
C CYS A 184 21.03 24.94 -9.66
N HIS A 185 21.74 24.53 -8.61
CA HIS A 185 22.57 23.34 -8.57
C HIS A 185 21.84 22.20 -7.84
N PHE A 186 21.77 21.02 -8.46
CA PHE A 186 21.02 19.88 -7.91
C PHE A 186 21.96 18.74 -7.48
N ILE A 187 21.82 18.28 -6.24
CA ILE A 187 22.59 17.15 -5.70
C ILE A 187 21.64 15.97 -5.55
N TYR A 188 21.84 14.91 -6.33
CA TYR A 188 20.98 13.74 -6.32
C TYR A 188 21.56 12.61 -5.45
N HIS A 189 20.74 12.09 -4.55
CA HIS A 189 21.03 10.87 -3.81
C HIS A 189 19.87 9.88 -3.85
N THR A 190 20.21 8.60 -3.78
CA THR A 190 19.24 7.51 -3.77
C THR A 190 18.99 7.02 -2.34
N ALA A 191 17.71 6.88 -1.96
CA ALA A 191 17.31 6.26 -0.69
C ALA A 191 16.14 5.28 -0.89
N THR A 192 15.91 4.39 0.08
CA THR A 192 14.74 3.52 0.11
C THR A 192 13.54 4.27 0.68
N PHE A 193 12.40 4.26 -0.02
CA PHE A 193 11.17 4.98 0.39
C PHE A 193 10.04 4.05 0.83
N GLN A 194 10.23 2.73 0.77
CA GLN A 194 9.22 1.74 1.12
C GLN A 194 9.82 0.58 1.92
N GLY A 195 9.01 -0.05 2.76
CA GLY A 195 9.43 -1.17 3.60
C GLY A 195 10.17 -0.75 4.87
N ASN A 196 10.61 -1.75 5.64
CA ASN A 196 11.09 -1.57 7.02
C ASN A 196 12.40 -0.76 7.12
N THR A 197 13.18 -0.67 6.04
CA THR A 197 14.46 0.05 6.00
C THR A 197 14.32 1.51 5.54
N ALA A 198 13.13 1.94 5.10
CA ALA A 198 12.94 3.24 4.48
C ALA A 198 13.33 4.40 5.41
N VAL A 199 12.87 4.37 6.67
CA VAL A 199 13.16 5.41 7.66
C VAL A 199 14.66 5.54 7.90
N ALA A 200 15.35 4.42 8.13
CA ALA A 200 16.79 4.42 8.37
C ALA A 200 17.58 4.92 7.15
N SER A 201 17.20 4.46 5.95
CA SER A 201 17.84 4.87 4.70
C SER A 201 17.71 6.37 4.42
N ILE A 202 16.53 6.95 4.62
CA ILE A 202 16.32 8.39 4.43
C ILE A 202 17.13 9.21 5.43
N ILE A 203 17.16 8.80 6.71
CA ILE A 203 17.94 9.49 7.75
C ILE A 203 19.44 9.45 7.44
N GLU A 204 19.95 8.29 7.01
CA GLU A 204 21.36 8.10 6.67
C GLU A 204 21.80 9.01 5.51
N ILE A 205 21.02 9.00 4.41
CA ILE A 205 21.31 9.83 3.24
C ILE A 205 21.21 11.31 3.58
N LEU A 206 20.13 11.74 4.25
CA LEU A 206 19.99 13.14 4.66
C LEU A 206 21.15 13.60 5.55
N SER A 207 21.55 12.80 6.54
CA SER A 207 22.62 13.14 7.46
C SER A 207 23.99 13.19 6.78
N SER A 208 24.27 12.26 5.87
CA SER A 208 25.56 12.22 5.15
C SER A 208 25.68 13.35 4.12
N SER A 209 24.61 13.62 3.35
CA SER A 209 24.58 14.73 2.39
C SER A 209 24.74 16.09 3.08
N LEU A 210 24.07 16.31 4.22
CA LEU A 210 24.23 17.56 4.99
C LEU A 210 25.65 17.74 5.53
N LYS A 211 26.30 16.66 5.98
CA LYS A 211 27.72 16.71 6.42
C LYS A 211 28.65 17.04 5.26
N GLN A 212 28.47 16.41 4.10
CA GLN A 212 29.27 16.69 2.91
C GLN A 212 29.11 18.14 2.46
N TRP A 213 27.89 18.65 2.44
CA TRP A 213 27.60 20.04 2.12
C TRP A 213 28.29 21.01 3.10
N ALA A 214 28.20 20.77 4.42
CA ALA A 214 28.85 21.62 5.41
C ALA A 214 30.39 21.67 5.24
N ILE A 215 31.02 20.55 4.87
CA ILE A 215 32.46 20.50 4.60
C ILE A 215 32.81 21.32 3.35
N GLN A 216 32.07 21.14 2.25
CA GLN A 216 32.28 21.88 1.01
C GLN A 216 32.04 23.39 1.21
N TYR A 217 30.97 23.77 1.89
CA TYR A 217 30.63 25.17 2.17
C TYR A 217 31.73 25.87 2.99
N ASN A 218 32.22 25.22 4.06
CA ASN A 218 33.31 25.76 4.88
C ASN A 218 34.64 25.83 4.13
N THR A 219 34.86 25.00 3.12
CA THR A 219 36.08 25.04 2.31
C THR A 219 36.05 26.24 1.37
N ILE A 220 34.90 26.51 0.74
CA ILE A 220 34.69 27.65 -0.18
C ILE A 220 34.84 28.99 0.56
N GLN A 221 34.29 29.12 1.77
CA GLN A 221 34.42 30.33 2.60
C GLN A 221 35.85 30.61 3.09
N ASN A 222 36.74 29.61 3.14
CA ASN A 222 38.14 29.77 3.59
C ASN A 222 39.13 30.02 2.44
N THR A 223 38.68 29.89 1.19
CA THR A 223 39.49 30.16 -0.03
C THR A 223 39.09 31.44 -0.75
N THR A 224 38.15 32.21 -0.21
CA THR A 224 37.71 33.52 -0.73
C THR A 224 38.10 34.61 0.27
#